data_AF-A0A392UND2-F1
#
_entry.id   AF-A0A392UND2-F1
#
_cell.length_a   1.000
_cell.length_b   1.000
_cell.length_c   1.000
_cell.angle_alpha   90.00
_cell.angle_beta   90.00
_cell.angle_gamma   90.00
#
_symmetry.space_group_name_H-M   'P 1'
#
loop_
_entity.id
_entity.type
_entity.pdbx_description
1 polymer ?
#
loop_
_entity_poly.entity_id
_entity_poly.type
_entity_poly.pdbx_seq_one_letter_code
_entity_poly.pdbx_strand_id
1 'polypeptide(L)' 'KGSKVELNANDGLVITSPNGDQLWKTEGLNAKVSRGVFNDTGNFVLKGDKLNSVWETFQFPSDTLLPAQVLQKGGKLSS' A
#
# COMPACT_ATOMS: atom_id res chain seq x y z
N LYS A 1 0.89 -19.93 14.86
CA LYS A 1 1.58 -18.73 14.28
C LYS A 1 0.83 -18.35 13.02
N GLY A 2 0.42 -17.08 12.88
CA GLY A 2 -0.23 -16.57 11.67
C GLY A 2 0.76 -15.86 10.73
N SER A 3 0.29 -15.45 9.56
CA SER A 3 1.03 -14.54 8.69
C SER A 3 1.25 -13.19 9.38
N LYS A 4 2.28 -12.46 8.96
CA LYS A 4 2.67 -11.17 9.52
C LYS A 4 2.72 -10.12 8.41
N VAL A 5 2.31 -8.90 8.74
CA VAL A 5 2.54 -7.72 7.91
C VAL A 5 3.56 -6.82 8.61
N GLU A 6 4.54 -6.34 7.85
CA GLU A 6 5.60 -5.45 8.35
C GLU A 6 5.82 -4.28 7.42
N LEU A 7 6.27 -3.17 7.99
CA LEU A 7 6.77 -2.04 7.23
C LEU A 7 8.29 -2.15 7.11
N ASN A 8 8.78 -2.23 5.88
CA ASN A 8 10.19 -2.28 5.52
C ASN A 8 10.57 -1.01 4.75
N ALA A 9 11.75 -0.46 5.05
CA ALA A 9 12.21 0.79 4.44
C ALA A 9 12.46 0.69 2.93
N ASN A 10 12.84 -0.48 2.40
CA ASN A 10 13.12 -0.68 0.99
C ASN A 10 11.99 -1.41 0.25
N ASP A 11 11.25 -2.27 0.95
CA ASP A 11 10.21 -3.12 0.35
C ASP A 11 8.78 -2.65 0.67
N GLY A 12 8.61 -1.59 1.45
CA GLY A 12 7.30 -1.05 1.82
C GLY A 12 6.54 -1.99 2.75
N LEU A 13 5.25 -2.19 2.52
CA LEU A 13 4.52 -3.25 3.22
C LEU A 13 4.94 -4.62 2.67
N VAL A 14 5.27 -5.54 3.57
CA VAL A 14 5.63 -6.93 3.26
C VAL A 14 4.72 -7.87 4.05
N ILE A 15 4.14 -8.86 3.38
CA ILE A 15 3.35 -9.92 4.01
C ILE A 15 4.15 -11.21 3.94
N THR A 16 4.38 -11.82 5.10
CA THR A 16 5.15 -13.05 5.23
C THR A 16 4.29 -14.14 5.84
N SER A 17 4.36 -15.35 5.29
CA SER A 17 3.68 -16.53 5.80
C SER A 17 4.29 -17.03 7.13
N PRO A 18 3.62 -17.94 7.87
CA PRO A 18 4.17 -18.50 9.11
C PRO A 18 5.51 -19.24 8.96
N ASN A 19 5.80 -19.76 7.76
CA ASN A 19 7.05 -20.47 7.43
C ASN A 19 8.16 -19.54 6.89
N GLY A 20 7.89 -18.24 6.74
CA GLY A 20 8.90 -17.24 6.34
C GLY A 20 8.88 -16.86 4.86
N ASP A 21 7.95 -17.39 4.06
CA ASP A 21 7.83 -17.06 2.64
C ASP A 21 7.19 -15.68 2.48
N GLN A 22 7.74 -14.86 1.59
CA GLN A 22 7.11 -13.60 1.21
C GLN A 22 5.91 -13.87 0.29
N LEU A 23 4.71 -13.58 0.78
CA LEU A 23 3.46 -13.77 0.05
C LEU A 23 3.13 -12.57 -0.83
N TRP A 24 3.48 -11.37 -0.39
CA TRP A 24 3.21 -10.13 -1.10
C TRP A 24 4.14 -9.03 -0.61
N LYS A 25 4.46 -8.06 -1.48
CA LYS A 25 5.09 -6.80 -1.07
C LYS A 25 4.57 -5.64 -1.90
N THR A 26 4.83 -4.42 -1.41
CA THR A 26 4.54 -3.21 -2.17
C THR A 26 5.38 -3.15 -3.43
N GLU A 27 4.75 -2.81 -4.55
CA GLU A 27 5.42 -2.59 -5.83
C GLU A 27 5.39 -1.11 -6.23
N GLY A 28 6.36 -0.69 -7.05
CA GLY A 28 6.39 0.68 -7.58
C GLY A 28 6.79 1.77 -6.57
N LEU A 29 7.51 1.40 -5.49
CA LEU A 29 8.10 2.39 -4.59
C LEU A 29 9.06 3.31 -5.34
N ASN A 30 8.85 4.61 -5.22
CA ASN A 30 9.72 5.62 -5.84
C ASN A 30 10.80 6.16 -4.89
N ALA A 31 10.77 5.78 -3.61
CA ALA A 31 11.79 6.11 -2.60
C ALA A 31 11.66 5.17 -1.39
N LYS A 32 12.62 5.27 -0.45
CA LYS A 32 12.56 4.55 0.83
C LYS A 32 11.36 4.98 1.66
N VAL A 33 10.79 4.02 2.37
CA VAL A 33 9.64 4.20 3.26
C VAL A 33 10.11 4.49 4.68
N SER A 34 9.49 5.50 5.29
CA SER A 34 9.73 5.90 6.68
C SER A 34 8.58 5.50 7.61
N ARG A 35 7.33 5.61 7.12
CA ARG A 35 6.11 5.31 7.88
C ARG A 35 4.92 5.05 6.96
N GLY A 36 3.91 4.36 7.48
CA GLY A 36 2.57 4.28 6.91
C GLY A 36 1.62 5.26 7.59
N VAL A 37 0.68 5.82 6.83
CA VAL A 37 -0.39 6.69 7.32
C VAL A 37 -1.71 6.19 6.77
N PHE A 38 -2.63 5.81 7.65
CA PHE A 38 -4.04 5.63 7.27
C PHE A 38 -4.77 6.93 7.54
N ASN A 39 -5.24 7.59 6.49
CA ASN A 39 -5.89 8.89 6.62
C ASN A 39 -7.42 8.76 6.74
N ASP A 40 -8.09 9.86 7.08
CA ASP A 40 -9.53 9.90 7.32
C ASP A 40 -10.38 9.67 6.06
N THR A 41 -9.77 9.69 4.86
CA THR A 41 -10.46 9.33 3.61
C THR A 41 -10.45 7.83 3.34
N GLY A 42 -9.75 7.03 4.17
CA GLY A 42 -9.56 5.60 3.95
C GLY A 42 -8.40 5.26 3.00
N ASN A 43 -7.57 6.24 2.63
CA ASN A 43 -6.37 6.00 1.84
C ASN A 43 -5.22 5.60 2.78
N PHE A 44 -4.63 4.43 2.54
CA PHE A 44 -3.40 4.02 3.22
C PHE A 44 -2.20 4.44 2.37
N VAL A 45 -1.38 5.33 2.91
CA VAL A 45 -0.27 5.97 2.21
C VAL A 45 1.04 5.60 2.88
N LEU A 46 2.00 5.14 2.07
CA LEU A 46 3.38 5.02 2.51
C LEU A 46 4.09 6.36 2.28
N LYS A 47 4.82 6.81 3.29
CA LYS A 47 5.54 8.10 3.28
C LYS A 47 7.04 7.88 3.35
N GLY A 48 7.79 8.58 2.51
CA GLY A 48 9.25 8.67 2.62
C GLY A 48 9.70 9.68 3.68
N ASP A 49 11.03 9.79 3.87
CA ASP A 49 11.64 10.64 4.90
C ASP A 49 11.28 12.13 4.73
N LYS A 50 11.09 12.58 3.48
CA LYS A 50 10.68 13.95 3.16
C LYS A 50 9.16 14.17 3.25
N LEU A 51 8.43 13.26 3.90
CA LEU A 51 6.97 13.24 4.01
C LEU A 51 6.22 13.14 2.67
N ASN A 52 6.94 12.87 1.58
CA ASN A 52 6.37 12.62 0.27
C ASN A 52 5.65 11.27 0.26
N SER A 53 4.53 11.18 -0.46
CA SER A 53 3.88 9.90 -0.74
C SER A 53 4.76 9.10 -1.68
N VAL A 54 5.06 7.85 -1.31
CA VAL A 54 5.86 6.93 -2.12
C VAL A 54 5.05 5.79 -2.70
N TRP A 55 3.87 5.54 -2.13
CA TRP A 55 2.85 4.59 -2.59
C TRP A 55 1.52 4.86 -1.86
N GLU A 56 0.37 4.52 -2.44
CA GLU A 56 -0.93 4.67 -1.80
C GLU A 56 -2.00 3.68 -2.33
N THR A 57 -2.94 3.26 -1.48
CA THR A 57 -4.01 2.31 -1.88
C THR A 57 -4.97 2.88 -2.91
N PHE A 58 -5.19 4.20 -2.91
CA PHE A 58 -6.13 4.83 -3.84
C PHE A 58 -5.75 4.67 -5.33
N GLN A 59 -4.47 4.37 -5.63
CA GLN A 59 -4.00 4.05 -6.97
C GLN A 59 -4.26 2.59 -7.39
N PHE A 60 -4.67 1.73 -6.46
CA PHE A 60 -4.92 0.31 -6.67
C PHE A 60 -6.32 -0.07 -6.14
N PRO A 61 -7.40 0.39 -6.81
CA PRO A 61 -8.76 0.07 -6.39
C PRO A 61 -9.06 -1.44 -6.46
N SER A 62 -9.86 -1.94 -5.54
CA SER A 62 -10.40 -3.31 -5.57
C SER A 62 -11.79 -3.33 -6.23
N ASP A 63 -12.79 -3.85 -5.54
CA ASP A 63 -14.20 -3.91 -5.90
C ASP A 63 -15.02 -2.69 -5.41
N THR A 64 -14.41 -1.83 -4.59
CA THR A 64 -15.07 -0.68 -3.95
C THR A 64 -14.32 0.63 -4.25
N LEU A 65 -15.05 1.67 -4.67
CA LEU A 65 -14.53 3.03 -4.84
C LEU A 65 -14.95 3.89 -3.64
N LEU A 66 -13.99 4.44 -2.91
CA LEU A 66 -14.27 5.30 -1.75
C LEU A 66 -14.46 6.77 -2.13
N PRO A 67 -15.14 7.58 -1.29
CA PRO A 67 -15.13 9.03 -1.44
C PRO A 67 -13.70 9.59 -1.52
N ALA A 68 -13.49 10.60 -2.35
CA ALA A 68 -12.19 11.20 -2.68
C ALA A 68 -11.20 10.30 -3.47
N GLN A 69 -11.52 9.02 -3.74
CA GLN A 69 -10.72 8.19 -4.62
C GLN A 69 -11.01 8.52 -6.09
N VAL A 70 -9.95 8.75 -6.87
CA VAL A 70 -10.06 9.04 -8.30
C VAL A 70 -9.83 7.77 -9.11
N LEU A 71 -10.87 7.28 -9.77
CA LEU A 71 -10.73 6.25 -10.79
C LEU A 71 -10.43 6.91 -12.14
N GLN A 72 -9.24 6.68 -12.67
CA GLN A 72 -8.84 7.21 -13.98
C GLN A 72 -9.70 6.61 -15.10
N LYS A 73 -9.85 7.34 -16.22
CA LYS A 73 -10.56 6.83 -17.39
C LYS A 73 -9.95 5.50 -17.85
N GLY A 74 -10.79 4.47 -17.95
CA GLY A 74 -10.36 3.11 -18.30
C GLY A 74 -9.89 2.25 -17.13
N GLY A 75 -9.82 2.81 -15.91
CA GLY A 75 -9.64 2.05 -14.68
C GLY A 75 -10.81 1.08 -14.47
N LYS A 76 -10.52 -0.03 -13.79
CA LYS A 76 -11.49 -1.10 -13.52
C LYS A 76 -11.52 -1.40 -12.03
N LEU A 77 -12.69 -1.82 -11.59
CA LEU A 77 -12.85 -2.49 -10.30
C LEU A 77 -12.84 -4.01 -10.56
N SER A 78 -12.26 -4.76 -9.64
CA SER A 78 -12.16 -6.23 -9.74
C SER A 78 -12.36 -6.86 -8.37
N SER A 79 -13.05 -8.01 -8.37
CA SER A 79 -13.26 -8.88 -7.21
C SER A 79 -12.44 -10.15 -7.31
#